data_AF-A0A812VYV9-F1
#
_entry.id   AF-A0A812VYV9-F1
#
_cell.length_a   1.000
_cell.length_b   1.000
_cell.length_c   1.000
_cell.angle_alpha   90.00
_cell.angle_beta   90.00
_cell.angle_gamma   90.00
#
_symmetry.space_group_name_H-M   'P 1'
#
loop_
_entity.id
_entity.type
_entity.pdbx_description
1 polymer ?
#
loop_
_entity_poly.entity_id
_entity_poly.type
_entity_poly.pdbx_seq_one_letter_code
_entity_poly.pdbx_strand_id
1 'polypeptide(L)'
;MSLLYCSALQQVATPPEVMPESFEIIETVGMDAKSLKFLDNVNDKVEVVLQWIQRLIVENHKNGVVPVAPPILSRVFQEYSRGIVNLNNARKIAEFPFPFPLVQCITFMLGIHWFLIPIICASSIKSLWWAGTLTFVVVFSFWCIHFFSFELEMPFGRSTNHLPLEDMQ
;
A
#
# COMPACT_ATOMS: atom_id res chain seq x y z
N MET A 1 18.33 0.25 -4.82
CA MET A 1 17.79 0.74 -3.53
C MET A 1 18.52 0.18 -2.30
N SER A 2 18.47 0.81 -1.12
CA SER A 2 18.92 0.17 0.13
C SER A 2 18.06 -1.05 0.50
N LEU A 3 18.64 -2.04 1.17
CA LEU A 3 17.92 -3.25 1.62
C LEU A 3 16.71 -2.92 2.51
N LEU A 4 16.83 -1.91 3.38
CA LEU A 4 15.76 -1.47 4.27
C LEU A 4 14.59 -0.90 3.47
N TYR A 5 14.86 -0.01 2.53
CA TYR A 5 13.80 0.64 1.74
C TYR A 5 13.13 -0.37 0.79
N CYS A 6 13.90 -1.31 0.22
CA CYS A 6 13.36 -2.37 -0.61
C CYS A 6 12.40 -3.27 0.18
N SER A 7 12.83 -3.69 1.38
CA SER A 7 12.01 -4.50 2.28
C SER A 7 10.72 -3.76 2.67
N ALA A 8 10.80 -2.43 2.82
CA ALA A 8 9.65 -1.59 3.15
C ALA A 8 8.64 -1.49 2.00
N LEU A 9 9.09 -1.29 0.76
CA LEU A 9 8.20 -1.27 -0.41
C LEU A 9 7.54 -2.63 -0.65
N GLN A 10 8.29 -3.72 -0.50
CA GLN A 10 7.75 -5.08 -0.59
C GLN A 10 6.67 -5.34 0.47
N GLN A 11 6.79 -4.76 1.65
CA GLN A 11 5.84 -4.95 2.74
C GLN A 11 4.49 -4.24 2.49
N VAL A 12 4.46 -3.15 1.70
CA VAL A 12 3.22 -2.39 1.42
C VAL A 12 2.59 -2.72 0.06
N ALA A 13 3.30 -3.42 -0.82
CA ALA A 13 2.78 -3.80 -2.13
C ALA A 13 1.68 -4.87 -2.01
N THR A 14 0.49 -4.60 -2.59
CA THR A 14 -0.70 -5.47 -2.51
C THR A 14 -1.24 -5.79 -3.91
N PRO A 15 -1.72 -7.02 -4.21
CA PRO A 15 -1.72 -8.22 -3.38
C PRO A 15 -0.35 -8.94 -3.36
N PRO A 16 -0.03 -9.67 -2.28
CA PRO A 16 1.25 -10.37 -2.11
C PRO A 16 1.52 -11.47 -3.17
N GLU A 17 0.49 -11.90 -3.90
CA GLU A 17 0.57 -12.90 -4.97
C GLU A 17 1.16 -12.35 -6.27
N VAL A 18 1.16 -11.02 -6.40
CA VAL A 18 1.60 -10.30 -7.59
C VAL A 18 2.86 -9.53 -7.16
N MET A 19 3.87 -10.28 -6.71
CA MET A 19 5.21 -9.79 -6.36
C MET A 19 5.83 -9.13 -7.59
N PRO A 20 6.33 -7.88 -7.51
CA PRO A 20 7.08 -7.27 -8.61
C PRO A 20 8.25 -8.17 -8.97
N GLU A 21 8.69 -8.09 -10.23
CA GLU A 21 10.07 -8.47 -10.55
C GLU A 21 10.94 -7.83 -9.45
N SER A 22 11.70 -8.66 -8.73
CA SER A 22 12.35 -8.31 -7.47
C SER A 22 12.96 -6.91 -7.51
N PHE A 23 12.45 -5.99 -6.68
CA PHE A 23 13.05 -4.65 -6.51
C PHE A 23 14.58 -4.77 -6.35
N GLU A 24 15.31 -3.92 -7.04
CA GLU A 24 16.76 -4.01 -7.11
C GLU A 24 17.39 -3.44 -5.84
N ILE A 25 18.12 -4.30 -5.14
CA ILE A 25 18.87 -3.94 -3.93
C ILE A 25 20.31 -3.63 -4.35
N ILE A 26 20.85 -2.53 -3.81
CA ILE A 26 22.28 -2.19 -3.93
C ILE A 26 23.06 -3.30 -3.25
N GLU A 27 23.95 -3.93 -4.02
CA GLU A 27 24.96 -4.93 -3.64
C GLU A 27 24.94 -5.43 -2.18
N THR A 28 24.78 -6.75 -1.99
CA THR A 28 24.84 -7.39 -0.66
C THR A 28 26.27 -7.71 -0.20
N VAL A 29 27.28 -7.10 -0.85
CA VAL A 29 28.69 -7.35 -0.57
C VAL A 29 29.01 -6.92 0.87
N GLY A 30 29.60 -7.83 1.65
CA GLY A 30 29.90 -7.62 3.06
C GLY A 30 28.84 -8.14 4.04
N MET A 31 27.69 -8.60 3.54
CA MET A 31 26.71 -9.34 4.36
C MET A 31 27.02 -10.84 4.33
N ASP A 32 26.94 -11.49 5.48
CA ASP A 32 27.17 -12.93 5.54
C ASP A 32 25.97 -13.70 4.95
N ALA A 33 26.26 -14.78 4.24
CA ALA A 33 25.24 -15.58 3.57
C ALA A 33 24.22 -16.21 4.53
N LYS A 34 24.58 -16.38 5.82
CA LYS A 34 23.66 -16.91 6.83
C LYS A 34 22.63 -15.86 7.24
N SER A 35 23.04 -14.61 7.43
CA SER A 35 22.15 -13.48 7.71
C SER A 35 21.20 -13.21 6.55
N LEU A 36 21.68 -13.27 5.31
CA LEU A 36 20.79 -13.13 4.14
C LEU A 36 19.75 -14.27 4.08
N LYS A 37 20.15 -15.51 4.33
CA LYS A 37 19.21 -16.64 4.42
C LYS A 37 18.25 -16.50 5.59
N PHE A 38 18.70 -15.97 6.72
CA PHE A 38 17.84 -15.67 7.86
C PHE A 38 16.81 -14.62 7.48
N LEU A 39 17.24 -13.54 6.83
CA LEU A 39 16.37 -12.45 6.40
C LEU A 39 15.29 -12.92 5.41
N ASP A 40 15.58 -13.92 4.59
CA ASP A 40 14.58 -14.43 3.66
C ASP A 40 13.46 -15.24 4.33
N ASN A 41 13.73 -15.81 5.50
CA ASN A 41 12.80 -16.67 6.24
C ASN A 41 12.00 -15.93 7.33
N VAL A 42 12.25 -14.63 7.57
CA VAL A 42 11.52 -13.86 8.58
C VAL A 42 10.28 -13.20 8.01
N ASN A 43 9.26 -13.06 8.85
CA ASN A 43 7.99 -12.42 8.49
C ASN A 43 8.14 -10.91 8.28
N ASP A 44 8.98 -10.24 9.08
CA ASP A 44 9.18 -8.79 9.01
C ASP A 44 10.66 -8.48 8.73
N LYS A 45 10.99 -8.38 7.44
CA LYS A 45 12.35 -8.09 6.96
C LYS A 45 12.79 -6.68 7.37
N VAL A 46 11.87 -5.72 7.42
CA VAL A 46 12.16 -4.32 7.74
C VAL A 46 12.65 -4.18 9.18
N GLU A 47 11.95 -4.78 10.14
CA GLU A 47 12.32 -4.70 11.54
C GLU A 47 13.71 -5.31 11.81
N VAL A 48 14.01 -6.45 11.17
CA VAL A 48 15.33 -7.11 11.29
C VAL A 48 16.45 -6.21 10.76
N VAL A 49 16.28 -5.64 9.57
CA VAL A 49 17.28 -4.74 8.96
C VAL A 49 17.45 -3.47 9.80
N LEU A 50 16.35 -2.91 10.31
CA LEU A 50 16.38 -1.75 11.20
C LEU A 50 17.18 -2.04 12.48
N GLN A 51 16.94 -3.19 13.10
CA GLN A 51 17.66 -3.63 14.29
C GLN A 51 19.16 -3.82 14.01
N TRP A 52 19.52 -4.39 12.86
CA TRP A 52 20.91 -4.55 12.45
C TRP A 52 21.62 -3.20 12.30
N ILE A 53 20.98 -2.24 11.64
CA ILE A 53 21.51 -0.88 11.47
C ILE A 53 21.69 -0.21 12.84
N GLN A 54 20.68 -0.29 13.71
CA GLN A 54 20.75 0.32 15.04
C GLN A 54 21.87 -0.27 15.89
N ARG A 55 22.01 -1.61 15.88
CA ARG A 55 23.08 -2.31 16.58
C ARG A 55 24.46 -1.91 16.06
N LEU A 56 24.62 -1.85 14.74
CA LEU A 56 25.87 -1.44 14.09
C LEU A 56 26.29 -0.02 14.52
N ILE A 57 25.32 0.91 14.60
CA ILE A 57 25.58 2.28 15.06
C ILE A 57 26.06 2.30 16.51
N VAL A 58 25.41 1.54 17.40
CA VAL A 58 25.78 1.47 18.83
C VAL A 58 27.17 0.86 19.02
N GLU A 59 27.47 -0.24 18.32
CA GLU A 59 28.79 -0.89 18.39
C GLU A 59 29.91 0.03 17.89
N ASN A 60 29.69 0.73 16.76
CA ASN A 60 30.69 1.64 16.20
C ASN A 60 30.87 2.93 17.01
N HIS A 61 29.82 3.41 17.69
CA HIS A 61 29.95 4.51 18.64
C HIS A 61 30.82 4.11 19.84
N LYS A 62 30.58 2.92 20.41
CA LYS A 62 31.37 2.37 21.53
C LYS A 62 32.84 2.15 21.15
N ASN A 63 33.10 1.72 19.91
CA ASN A 63 34.45 1.48 19.40
C ASN A 63 35.18 2.75 18.93
N GLY A 64 34.54 3.93 19.04
CA GLY A 64 35.13 5.21 18.63
C GLY A 64 35.20 5.45 17.12
N VAL A 65 34.61 4.55 16.30
CA VAL A 65 34.50 4.71 14.84
C VAL A 65 33.54 5.84 14.49
N VAL A 66 32.51 6.06 15.31
CA VAL A 66 31.56 7.18 15.20
C VAL A 66 31.73 8.12 16.40
N PRO A 67 32.74 9.02 16.38
CA PRO A 67 33.12 9.87 17.52
C PRO A 67 32.26 11.14 17.58
N VAL A 68 30.94 10.99 17.58
CA VAL A 68 29.98 12.11 17.71
C VAL A 68 29.36 12.13 19.10
N ALA A 69 28.95 13.31 19.56
CA ALA A 69 28.29 13.43 20.86
C ALA A 69 26.94 12.66 20.87
N PRO A 70 26.57 12.00 21.98
CA PRO A 70 25.34 11.21 22.08
C PRO A 70 24.06 11.92 21.60
N PRO A 71 23.83 13.22 21.86
CA PRO A 71 22.63 13.91 21.37
C PRO A 71 22.49 13.96 19.84
N ILE A 72 23.63 13.98 19.12
CA ILE A 72 23.62 13.94 17.65
C ILE A 72 23.24 12.53 17.18
N LEU A 73 23.78 11.51 17.84
CA LEU A 73 23.46 10.11 17.54
C LEU A 73 21.99 9.79 17.80
N SER A 74 21.41 10.34 18.88
CA SER A 74 19.98 10.22 19.17
C SER A 74 19.10 10.72 18.02
N ARG A 75 19.51 11.77 17.29
CA ARG A 75 18.75 12.28 16.14
C ARG A 75 18.65 11.25 15.01
N VAL A 76 19.69 10.46 14.78
CA VAL A 76 19.68 9.39 13.77
C VAL A 76 18.62 8.33 14.12
N PHE A 77 18.56 7.91 15.38
CA PHE A 77 17.53 6.97 15.86
C PHE A 77 16.12 7.55 15.78
N GLN A 78 15.96 8.87 16.01
CA GLN A 78 14.67 9.55 15.86
C GLN A 78 14.20 9.54 14.40
N GLU A 79 15.07 9.79 13.43
CA GLU A 79 14.71 9.75 12.02
C GLU A 79 14.34 8.33 11.56
N TYR A 80 15.06 7.30 12.03
CA TYR A 80 14.66 5.90 11.81
C TYR A 80 13.28 5.59 12.41
N SER A 81 13.03 6.04 13.65
CA SER A 81 11.75 5.86 14.32
C SER A 81 10.60 6.54 13.58
N ARG A 82 10.83 7.73 13.02
CA ARG A 82 9.85 8.43 12.17
C ARG A 82 9.59 7.66 10.87
N GLY A 83 10.64 7.14 10.24
CA GLY A 83 10.54 6.33 9.03
C GLY A 83 9.64 5.09 9.22
N ILE A 84 9.86 4.33 10.29
CA ILE A 84 9.06 3.12 10.57
C ILE A 84 7.60 3.46 10.93
N VAL A 85 7.33 4.60 11.57
CA VAL A 85 5.96 5.06 11.81
C VAL A 85 5.25 5.37 10.49
N ASN A 86 5.92 6.04 9.55
CA ASN A 86 5.36 6.34 8.23
C ASN A 86 5.08 5.07 7.44
N LEU A 87 6.01 4.11 7.45
CA LEU A 87 5.80 2.80 6.82
C LEU A 87 4.59 2.08 7.42
N ASN A 88 4.49 2.02 8.75
CA ASN A 88 3.36 1.39 9.42
C ASN A 88 2.03 2.09 9.10
N ASN A 89 2.02 3.41 8.91
CA ASN A 89 0.81 4.11 8.47
C ASN A 89 0.43 3.75 7.03
N ALA A 90 1.39 3.60 6.13
CA ALA A 90 1.14 3.09 4.77
C ALA A 90 0.63 1.63 4.81
N ARG A 91 1.25 0.78 5.63
CA ARG A 91 0.87 -0.61 5.84
C ARG A 91 -0.57 -0.74 6.36
N LYS A 92 -1.02 0.15 7.26
CA LYS A 92 -2.42 0.15 7.72
C LYS A 92 -3.41 0.33 6.57
N ILE A 93 -3.09 1.20 5.61
CA ILE A 93 -3.94 1.44 4.43
C ILE A 93 -3.95 0.18 3.54
N ALA A 94 -2.81 -0.49 3.40
CA ALA A 94 -2.67 -1.70 2.59
C ALA A 94 -3.35 -2.95 3.21
N GLU A 95 -3.27 -3.12 4.54
CA GLU A 95 -3.70 -4.34 5.24
C GLU A 95 -5.14 -4.29 5.76
N PHE A 96 -5.67 -3.11 6.05
CA PHE A 96 -7.01 -2.95 6.61
C PHE A 96 -7.94 -2.31 5.57
N PRO A 97 -8.45 -3.10 4.61
CA PRO A 97 -9.43 -2.62 3.64
C PRO A 97 -10.75 -2.24 4.33
N PHE A 98 -11.61 -1.58 3.58
CA PHE A 98 -12.95 -1.19 3.97
C PHE A 98 -13.74 -2.43 4.44
N PRO A 99 -14.58 -2.30 5.50
CA PRO A 99 -15.24 -3.45 6.08
C PRO A 99 -16.06 -4.22 5.05
N PHE A 100 -15.73 -5.51 4.87
CA PHE A 100 -16.40 -6.39 3.92
C PHE A 100 -17.94 -6.33 3.98
N PRO A 101 -18.60 -6.34 5.16
CA PRO A 101 -20.06 -6.24 5.22
C PRO A 101 -20.62 -4.96 4.60
N LEU A 102 -19.90 -3.83 4.71
CA LEU A 102 -20.34 -2.56 4.11
C LEU A 102 -20.23 -2.60 2.59
N VAL A 103 -19.14 -3.19 2.06
CA VAL A 103 -18.99 -3.40 0.61
C VAL A 103 -20.16 -4.22 0.07
N GLN A 104 -20.52 -5.33 0.75
CA GLN A 104 -21.65 -6.17 0.35
C GLN A 104 -22.98 -5.41 0.35
N CYS A 105 -23.23 -4.59 1.39
CA CYS A 105 -24.43 -3.76 1.46
C CYS A 105 -24.50 -2.75 0.29
N ILE A 106 -23.40 -2.07 -0.02
CA ILE A 106 -23.33 -1.11 -1.13
C ILE A 106 -23.60 -1.80 -2.45
N THR A 107 -22.93 -2.93 -2.72
CA THR A 107 -23.11 -3.69 -3.97
C THR A 107 -24.55 -4.20 -4.12
N PHE A 108 -25.16 -4.68 -3.04
CA PHE A 108 -26.56 -5.11 -3.05
C PHE A 108 -27.52 -3.95 -3.33
N MET A 109 -27.33 -2.80 -2.68
CA MET A 109 -28.12 -1.59 -2.94
C MET A 109 -27.97 -1.11 -4.39
N LEU A 110 -26.76 -1.19 -4.95
CA LEU A 110 -26.46 -0.84 -6.34
C LEU A 110 -27.16 -1.79 -7.32
N GLY A 111 -27.25 -3.08 -6.99
CA GLY A 111 -28.03 -4.07 -7.74
C GLY A 111 -29.53 -3.78 -7.74
N ILE A 112 -30.10 -3.43 -6.59
CA ILE A 112 -31.50 -2.99 -6.50
C ILE A 112 -31.72 -1.71 -7.31
N HIS A 113 -30.83 -0.72 -7.17
CA HIS A 113 -30.88 0.53 -7.91
C HIS A 113 -30.85 0.29 -9.43
N TRP A 114 -29.96 -0.59 -9.90
CA TRP A 114 -29.85 -0.98 -11.31
C TRP A 114 -31.16 -1.54 -11.87
N PHE A 115 -31.90 -2.31 -11.07
CA PHE A 115 -33.20 -2.88 -11.46
C PHE A 115 -34.36 -1.88 -11.38
N LEU A 116 -34.40 -1.03 -10.33
CA LEU A 116 -35.53 -0.13 -10.09
C LEU A 116 -35.52 1.13 -10.98
N ILE A 117 -34.34 1.69 -11.28
CA ILE A 117 -34.25 2.93 -12.07
C ILE A 117 -34.88 2.81 -13.47
N PRO A 118 -34.66 1.72 -14.25
CA PRO A 118 -35.36 1.51 -15.52
C PRO A 118 -36.89 1.54 -15.39
N ILE A 119 -37.44 0.91 -14.35
CA ILE A 119 -38.90 0.83 -14.10
C ILE A 119 -39.45 2.22 -13.77
N ILE A 120 -38.76 2.96 -12.91
CA ILE A 120 -39.16 4.32 -12.52
C ILE A 120 -39.08 5.28 -13.71
N CYS A 121 -38.03 5.22 -14.51
CA CYS A 121 -37.87 6.09 -15.68
C CYS A 121 -38.90 5.78 -16.76
N ALA A 122 -39.17 4.49 -17.03
CA ALA A 122 -40.17 4.07 -18.01
C ALA A 122 -41.60 4.49 -17.63
N SER A 123 -41.92 4.52 -16.32
CA SER A 123 -43.23 4.95 -15.83
C SER A 123 -43.38 6.47 -15.73
N SER A 124 -42.29 7.19 -15.48
CA SER A 124 -42.33 8.64 -15.21
C SER A 124 -42.11 9.51 -16.46
N ILE A 125 -41.38 9.02 -17.46
CA ILE A 125 -40.96 9.80 -18.62
C ILE A 125 -41.71 9.32 -19.87
N LYS A 126 -42.46 10.22 -20.51
CA LYS A 126 -43.25 9.91 -21.73
C LYS A 126 -42.38 9.62 -22.96
N SER A 127 -41.23 10.27 -23.09
CA SER A 127 -40.34 10.08 -24.23
C SER A 127 -39.40 8.91 -23.99
N LEU A 128 -39.51 7.88 -24.82
CA LEU A 128 -38.69 6.66 -24.74
C LEU A 128 -37.19 6.96 -24.80
N TRP A 129 -36.79 7.90 -25.67
CA TRP A 129 -35.40 8.31 -25.83
C TRP A 129 -34.83 8.94 -24.56
N TRP A 130 -35.61 9.83 -23.91
CA TRP A 130 -35.19 10.46 -22.65
C TRP A 130 -35.19 9.47 -21.48
N ALA A 131 -36.17 8.56 -21.43
CA ALA A 131 -36.26 7.53 -20.40
C ALA A 131 -35.03 6.60 -20.43
N GLY A 132 -34.67 6.12 -21.62
CA GLY A 132 -33.49 5.25 -21.80
C GLY A 132 -32.18 5.99 -21.49
N THR A 133 -32.03 7.21 -21.99
CA THR A 133 -30.81 8.01 -21.76
C THR A 133 -30.61 8.30 -20.27
N LEU A 134 -31.66 8.74 -19.56
CA LEU A 134 -31.56 9.06 -18.13
C LEU A 134 -31.30 7.81 -17.29
N THR A 135 -31.93 6.68 -17.63
CA THR A 135 -31.66 5.38 -17.00
C THR A 135 -30.20 5.01 -17.13
N PHE A 136 -29.65 5.09 -18.35
CA PHE A 136 -28.25 4.78 -18.62
C PHE A 136 -27.31 5.68 -17.82
N VAL A 137 -27.48 7.01 -17.91
CA VAL A 137 -26.60 7.98 -17.24
C VAL A 137 -26.59 7.76 -15.73
N VAL A 138 -27.76 7.60 -15.10
CA VAL A 138 -27.85 7.42 -13.64
C VAL A 138 -27.17 6.12 -13.22
N VAL A 139 -27.59 4.99 -13.78
CA VAL A 139 -27.01 3.68 -13.46
C VAL A 139 -25.51 3.68 -13.68
N PHE A 140 -25.06 4.11 -14.85
CA PHE A 140 -23.65 4.08 -15.23
C PHE A 140 -22.81 4.94 -14.28
N SER A 141 -23.28 6.14 -13.92
CA SER A 141 -22.56 7.03 -13.01
C SER A 141 -22.34 6.40 -11.63
N PHE A 142 -23.37 5.75 -11.08
CA PHE A 142 -23.30 5.10 -9.77
C PHE A 142 -22.36 3.89 -9.77
N TRP A 143 -22.37 3.08 -10.83
CA TRP A 143 -21.41 1.98 -10.99
C TRP A 143 -19.98 2.49 -11.20
N CYS A 144 -19.79 3.57 -11.97
CA CYS A 144 -18.46 4.17 -12.12
C CYS A 144 -17.89 4.65 -10.78
N ILE A 145 -18.69 5.33 -9.96
CA ILE A 145 -18.28 5.78 -8.62
C ILE A 145 -17.90 4.60 -7.73
N HIS A 146 -18.65 3.49 -7.80
CA HIS A 146 -18.35 2.28 -7.04
C HIS A 146 -16.99 1.69 -7.42
N PHE A 147 -16.73 1.48 -8.71
CA PHE A 147 -15.44 0.95 -9.17
C PHE A 147 -14.28 1.91 -8.90
N PHE A 148 -14.49 3.21 -9.05
CA PHE A 148 -13.47 4.22 -8.73
C PHE A 148 -13.11 4.21 -7.24
N SER A 149 -14.12 4.08 -6.36
CA SER A 149 -13.89 3.95 -4.91
C SER A 149 -13.07 2.70 -4.58
N PHE A 150 -13.30 1.60 -5.30
CA PHE A 150 -12.55 0.36 -5.12
C PHE A 150 -11.06 0.51 -5.52
N GLU A 151 -10.76 1.19 -6.63
CA GLU A 151 -9.35 1.48 -7.00
C GLU A 151 -8.66 2.39 -5.98
N LEU A 152 -9.35 3.41 -5.47
CA LEU A 152 -8.79 4.34 -4.48
C LEU A 152 -8.49 3.68 -3.13
N GLU A 153 -9.19 2.60 -2.80
CA GLU A 153 -8.97 1.84 -1.57
C GLU A 153 -7.64 1.04 -1.60
N MET A 154 -7.13 0.73 -2.81
CA MET A 154 -5.93 -0.08 -3.00
C MET A 154 -4.78 0.72 -3.67
N PRO A 155 -4.25 1.77 -3.03
CA PRO A 155 -3.30 2.70 -3.67
C PRO A 155 -1.95 2.07 -4.03
N PHE A 156 -1.62 0.89 -3.49
CA PHE A 156 -0.34 0.19 -3.66
C PHE A 156 -0.40 -1.00 -4.62
N GLY A 157 -1.38 -1.04 -5.53
CA GLY A 157 -1.49 -2.10 -6.54
C GLY A 157 -0.72 -1.81 -7.83
N ARG A 158 -1.13 -2.44 -8.95
CA ARG A 158 -0.48 -2.32 -10.28
C ARG A 158 -1.24 -1.59 -11.39
N SER A 159 -2.46 -1.13 -11.14
CA SER A 159 -3.18 -0.25 -12.08
C SER A 159 -2.38 1.05 -12.34
N THR A 160 -2.61 1.66 -13.49
CA THR A 160 -2.01 2.95 -13.89
C THR A 160 -2.33 4.09 -12.94
N ASN A 161 -3.39 3.95 -12.14
CA ASN A 161 -3.84 4.94 -11.17
C ASN A 161 -3.24 4.74 -9.76
N HIS A 162 -2.44 3.70 -9.55
CA HIS A 162 -1.79 3.43 -8.27
C HIS A 162 -0.47 4.19 -8.12
N LEU A 163 0.07 4.19 -6.91
CA LEU A 163 1.37 4.78 -6.64
C LEU A 163 2.46 4.03 -7.42
N PRO A 164 3.38 4.74 -8.09
CA PRO A 164 4.41 4.11 -8.90
C PRO A 164 5.54 3.58 -8.00
N LEU A 165 5.32 2.44 -7.35
CA LEU A 165 6.28 1.85 -6.41
C LEU A 165 7.63 1.53 -7.06
N GLU A 166 7.63 1.22 -8.35
CA GLU A 166 8.84 0.96 -9.14
C GLU A 166 9.63 2.26 -9.41
N ASP A 167 8.96 3.36 -9.72
CA ASP A 167 9.61 4.67 -9.93
C ASP A 167 10.07 5.30 -8.60
N MET A 168 9.50 4.87 -7.48
CA MET A 168 9.98 5.24 -6.15
C MET A 168 11.31 4.56 -5.79
N GLN A 169 11.88 3.74 -6.69
CA GLN A 169 13.13 3.01 -6.44
C GLN A 169 14.40 3.86 -6.45
#